data_AF-A0A0T1WZN4-F1
#
_entry.id   AF-A0A0T1WZN4-F1
#
_cell.length_a   1.000
_cell.length_b   1.000
_cell.length_c   1.000
_cell.angle_alpha   90.00
_cell.angle_beta   90.00
_cell.angle_gamma   90.00
#
_symmetry.space_group_name_H-M   'P 1'
#
loop_
_entity.id
_entity.type
_entity.pdbx_description
1 polymer ?
#
loop_
_entity_poly.entity_id
_entity_poly.type
_entity_poly.pdbx_seq_one_letter_code
_entity_poly.pdbx_strand_id
1 'polypeptide(L)'
;MMNKASAVSNSNLSPAPGGEAIRSHFWQNLVAAGIFLAWNASFLIMSFALPPGHSRGDVGPGSLPMQVSIFGLIVSTVYLIQVLRGMDLGGSSDKIDVPRVAGLLGLFIAVALSANWIGLALCLGIGTGVATLLFPGQKPFVRALATGVGFWVIAYGLFGKLLELPLP
;
A
#
# COMPACT_ATOMS: atom_id res chain seq x y z
N MET A 1 26.67 32.13 -55.68
CA MET A 1 26.88 31.14 -54.60
C MET A 1 26.67 31.85 -53.27
N MET A 2 25.55 31.56 -52.60
CA MET A 2 25.20 32.09 -51.27
C MET A 2 26.07 31.40 -50.21
N ASN A 3 26.71 32.15 -49.33
CA ASN A 3 27.08 31.64 -48.02
C ASN A 3 26.30 32.42 -46.96
N LYS A 4 25.31 31.72 -46.40
CA LYS A 4 24.39 32.17 -45.37
C LYS A 4 25.12 32.28 -44.03
N ALA A 5 24.73 33.31 -43.29
CA ALA A 5 25.11 33.56 -41.90
C ALA A 5 24.93 32.32 -41.01
N SER A 6 25.95 32.02 -40.21
CA SER A 6 25.84 31.17 -39.02
C SER A 6 25.93 32.06 -37.79
N ALA A 7 24.87 32.82 -37.53
CA ALA A 7 24.55 33.23 -36.17
C ALA A 7 24.07 31.95 -35.45
N VAL A 8 24.93 31.37 -34.62
CA VAL A 8 24.54 30.25 -33.74
C VAL A 8 23.60 30.83 -32.69
N SER A 9 22.33 30.67 -33.01
CA SER A 9 21.17 30.87 -32.18
C SER A 9 21.15 29.86 -31.04
N ASN A 10 20.73 30.33 -29.86
CA ASN A 10 20.20 29.53 -28.77
C ASN A 10 21.20 28.68 -27.98
N SER A 11 21.92 29.31 -27.05
CA SER A 11 22.15 28.72 -25.73
C SER A 11 20.80 28.62 -25.00
N ASN A 12 19.96 27.69 -25.44
CA ASN A 12 18.83 27.18 -24.67
C ASN A 12 19.40 26.34 -23.52
N LEU A 13 19.96 27.03 -22.52
CA LEU A 13 19.82 26.58 -21.14
C LEU A 13 18.35 26.77 -20.79
N SER A 14 17.49 25.89 -21.33
CA SER A 14 16.20 25.65 -20.72
C SER A 14 16.51 25.30 -19.26
N PRO A 15 15.97 26.03 -18.27
CA PRO A 15 15.90 25.45 -16.94
C PRO A 15 15.20 24.10 -17.12
N ALA A 16 15.79 23.05 -16.55
CA ALA A 16 15.10 21.77 -16.44
C ALA A 16 13.64 22.06 -16.04
N PRO A 17 12.63 21.42 -16.66
CA PRO A 17 11.25 21.57 -16.24
C PRO A 17 11.12 20.91 -14.85
N GLY A 18 11.61 21.62 -13.85
CA GLY A 18 11.69 21.27 -12.44
C GLY A 18 10.74 22.13 -11.60
N GLY A 19 9.75 22.73 -12.24
CA GLY A 19 8.65 23.41 -11.59
C GLY A 19 7.39 23.17 -12.41
N GLU A 20 6.29 22.85 -11.72
CA GLU A 20 4.92 22.88 -12.27
C GLU A 20 4.37 21.62 -12.95
N ALA A 21 4.80 20.43 -12.53
CA ALA A 21 4.00 19.20 -12.72
C ALA A 21 3.75 18.44 -11.40
N ILE A 22 3.80 19.14 -10.27
CA ILE A 22 3.88 18.53 -8.94
C ILE A 22 2.87 19.22 -8.03
N ARG A 23 1.59 18.82 -8.05
CA ARG A 23 0.59 19.10 -6.97
C ARG A 23 -0.84 18.69 -7.29
N SER A 24 -1.18 18.10 -8.46
CA SER A 24 -2.59 17.85 -8.80
C SER A 24 -3.32 16.99 -7.76
N HIS A 25 -2.62 16.04 -7.14
CA HIS A 25 -3.19 15.14 -6.13
C HIS A 25 -2.75 15.44 -4.68
N PHE A 26 -2.07 16.57 -4.41
CA PHE A 26 -1.52 16.85 -3.07
C PHE A 26 -2.58 16.75 -1.95
N TRP A 27 -3.73 17.41 -2.13
CA TRP A 27 -4.81 17.38 -1.15
C TRP A 27 -5.45 15.99 -1.00
N GLN A 28 -5.56 15.24 -2.09
CA GLN A 28 -6.07 13.87 -2.06
C GLN A 28 -5.12 12.95 -1.28
N ASN A 29 -3.82 13.04 -1.55
CA ASN A 29 -2.79 12.27 -0.87
C ASN A 29 -2.68 12.68 0.61
N LEU A 30 -2.86 13.96 0.94
CA LEU A 30 -2.85 14.45 2.32
C LEU A 30 -4.05 13.91 3.11
N VAL A 31 -5.26 13.93 2.50
CA VAL A 31 -6.46 13.35 3.11
C VAL A 31 -6.30 11.85 3.28
N ALA A 32 -5.79 11.14 2.27
CA ALA A 32 -5.53 9.70 2.37
C ALA A 32 -4.53 9.38 3.49
N ALA A 33 -3.42 10.13 3.58
CA ALA A 33 -2.45 9.99 4.65
C ALA A 33 -3.09 10.22 6.03
N GLY A 34 -3.93 11.25 6.16
CA GLY A 34 -4.67 11.54 7.39
C GLY A 34 -5.62 10.42 7.79
N ILE A 35 -6.37 9.86 6.84
CA ILE A 35 -7.29 8.74 7.08
C ILE A 35 -6.51 7.50 7.51
N PHE A 36 -5.40 7.16 6.83
CA PHE A 36 -4.59 6.00 7.22
C PHE A 36 -3.95 6.17 8.60
N LEU A 37 -3.47 7.37 8.94
CA LEU A 37 -2.97 7.66 10.29
C LEU A 37 -4.06 7.52 11.34
N ALA A 38 -5.22 8.14 11.12
CA ALA A 38 -6.35 8.08 12.05
C ALA A 38 -6.85 6.64 12.23
N TRP A 39 -6.93 5.86 11.15
CA TRP A 39 -7.33 4.46 11.18
C TRP A 39 -6.36 3.61 12.00
N ASN A 40 -5.05 3.67 11.70
CA ASN A 40 -4.06 2.88 12.42
C ASN A 40 -3.92 3.31 13.89
N ALA A 41 -4.04 4.61 14.18
CA ALA A 41 -4.07 5.11 15.56
C ALA A 41 -5.30 4.60 16.33
N SER A 42 -6.48 4.62 15.69
CA SER A 42 -7.70 4.10 16.31
C SER A 42 -7.60 2.60 16.61
N PHE A 43 -7.05 1.83 15.66
CA PHE A 43 -6.82 0.41 15.84
C PHE A 43 -5.82 0.12 16.96
N LEU A 44 -4.76 0.93 17.07
CA LEU A 44 -3.81 0.86 18.17
C LEU A 44 -4.47 1.15 19.53
N ILE A 45 -5.30 2.20 19.61
CA ILE A 45 -6.05 2.54 20.83
C ILE A 45 -7.00 1.40 21.22
N MET A 46 -7.73 0.83 20.27
CA MET A 46 -8.58 -0.34 20.52
C MET A 46 -7.78 -1.56 20.96
N SER A 47 -6.59 -1.78 20.39
CA SER A 47 -5.70 -2.86 20.81
C SER A 47 -5.27 -2.70 22.27
N PHE A 48 -5.15 -1.48 22.78
CA PHE A 48 -4.83 -1.22 24.18
C PHE A 48 -6.01 -1.43 25.14
N ALA A 49 -7.23 -1.46 24.63
CA ALA A 49 -8.44 -1.75 25.40
C ALA A 49 -8.68 -3.25 25.59
N LEU A 50 -7.94 -4.11 24.88
CA LEU A 50 -8.03 -5.56 25.04
C LEU A 50 -7.39 -6.04 26.36
N PRO A 51 -7.93 -7.09 27.00
CA PRO A 51 -7.38 -7.63 28.23
C PRO A 51 -5.89 -8.04 28.11
N PRO A 52 -5.11 -7.95 29.20
CA PRO A 52 -3.76 -8.51 29.26
C PRO A 52 -3.77 -10.00 28.86
N GLY A 53 -2.85 -10.42 28.00
CA GLY A 53 -2.79 -11.76 27.39
C GLY A 53 -3.48 -11.89 26.02
N HIS A 54 -4.38 -10.98 25.65
CA HIS A 54 -5.00 -10.94 24.30
C HIS A 54 -4.42 -9.84 23.40
N SER A 55 -3.69 -8.87 23.97
CA SER A 55 -3.03 -7.78 23.23
C SER A 55 -1.73 -7.28 23.85
N ARG A 56 -1.52 -7.59 25.14
CA ARG A 56 -0.36 -7.18 25.92
C ARG A 56 0.15 -8.34 26.75
N GLY A 57 1.38 -8.74 26.50
CA GLY A 57 2.03 -9.86 27.21
C GLY A 57 2.33 -10.98 26.23
N ASP A 58 3.62 -11.28 26.13
CA ASP A 58 4.28 -12.28 25.29
C ASP A 58 4.31 -12.05 23.77
N VAL A 59 5.51 -12.29 23.23
CA VAL A 59 5.77 -12.46 21.80
C VAL A 59 4.91 -13.63 21.31
N GLY A 60 3.78 -13.31 20.70
CA GLY A 60 2.79 -14.30 20.29
C GLY A 60 1.56 -13.67 19.61
N PRO A 61 0.55 -14.48 19.26
CA PRO A 61 -0.62 -14.09 18.47
C PRO A 61 -1.37 -12.87 18.99
N GLY A 62 -1.45 -12.73 20.31
CA GLY A 62 -2.16 -11.62 20.96
C GLY A 62 -1.55 -10.26 20.63
N SER A 63 -0.23 -10.17 20.42
CA SER A 63 0.44 -8.89 20.12
C SER A 63 0.23 -8.39 18.68
N LEU A 64 -0.38 -9.19 17.81
CA LEU A 64 -0.50 -8.89 16.38
C LEU A 64 -1.27 -7.61 16.05
N PRO A 65 -2.46 -7.35 16.63
CA PRO A 65 -3.19 -6.11 16.36
C PRO A 65 -2.33 -4.89 16.68
N MET A 66 -1.56 -4.94 17.77
CA MET A 66 -0.65 -3.87 18.17
C MET A 66 0.52 -3.72 17.18
N GLN A 67 1.20 -4.82 16.81
CA GLN A 67 2.32 -4.79 15.87
C GLN A 67 1.92 -4.28 14.48
N VAL A 68 0.79 -4.77 13.95
CA VAL A 68 0.25 -4.34 12.65
C VAL A 68 -0.12 -2.86 12.69
N SER A 69 -0.74 -2.39 13.77
CA SER A 69 -1.08 -0.97 13.91
C SER A 69 0.15 -0.07 14.00
N ILE A 70 1.19 -0.50 14.73
CA ILE A 70 2.47 0.23 14.81
C ILE A 70 3.14 0.29 13.44
N PHE A 71 3.22 -0.83 12.73
CA PHE A 71 3.77 -0.87 11.38
C PHE A 71 2.97 0.03 10.42
N GLY A 72 1.64 -0.05 10.48
CA GLY A 72 0.74 0.80 9.71
C GLY A 72 0.93 2.28 10.01
N LEU A 73 1.14 2.67 11.27
CA LEU A 73 1.48 4.04 11.65
C LEU A 73 2.82 4.48 11.04
N ILE A 74 3.87 3.66 11.15
CA ILE A 74 5.20 3.98 10.56
C ILE A 74 5.08 4.22 9.07
N VAL A 75 4.44 3.29 8.33
CA VAL A 75 4.26 3.41 6.88
C VAL A 75 3.41 4.63 6.52
N SER A 76 2.33 4.90 7.27
CA SER A 76 1.47 6.07 7.06
C SER A 76 2.20 7.38 7.34
N THR A 77 3.07 7.44 8.35
CA THR A 77 3.94 8.59 8.62
C THR A 77 4.95 8.80 7.50
N VAL A 78 5.60 7.74 7.02
CA VAL A 78 6.52 7.82 5.88
C VAL A 78 5.79 8.28 4.62
N TYR A 79 4.56 7.80 4.38
CA TYR A 79 3.70 8.28 3.30
C TYR A 79 3.37 9.77 3.47
N LEU A 80 2.96 10.22 4.66
CA LEU A 80 2.71 11.64 4.95
C LEU A 80 3.96 12.51 4.69
N ILE A 81 5.13 12.08 5.14
CA ILE A 81 6.40 12.80 4.91
C ILE A 81 6.67 12.94 3.41
N GLN A 82 6.44 11.88 2.62
CA GLN A 82 6.61 11.92 1.17
C GLN A 82 5.63 12.92 0.51
N VAL A 83 4.37 12.92 0.93
CA VAL A 83 3.36 13.88 0.46
C VAL A 83 3.74 15.31 0.82
N LEU A 84 4.18 15.57 2.05
CA LEU A 84 4.64 16.89 2.51
C LEU A 84 5.90 17.36 1.79
N ARG A 85 6.75 16.44 1.34
CA ARG A 85 7.90 16.71 0.45
C ARG A 85 7.50 16.99 -1.00
N GLY A 86 6.20 16.95 -1.30
CA GLY A 86 5.67 17.22 -2.62
C GLY A 86 5.78 16.02 -3.56
N MET A 87 5.97 14.79 -3.07
CA MET A 87 5.94 13.63 -3.95
C MET A 87 4.51 13.38 -4.42
N ASP A 88 4.33 13.32 -5.75
CA ASP A 88 3.06 12.90 -6.32
C ASP A 88 2.98 11.38 -6.33
N LEU A 89 2.24 10.84 -5.38
CA LEU A 89 1.93 9.42 -5.24
C LEU A 89 0.55 9.09 -5.80
N GLY A 90 -0.08 10.04 -6.51
CA GLY A 90 -1.34 9.84 -7.21
C GLY A 90 -1.19 8.87 -8.38
N GLY A 91 -2.21 8.03 -8.61
CA GLY A 91 -2.26 7.16 -9.79
C GLY A 91 -2.33 7.99 -11.08
N SER A 92 -1.91 7.40 -12.20
CA SER A 92 -1.73 8.07 -13.51
C SER A 92 -3.01 8.58 -14.20
N SER A 93 -4.09 8.82 -13.47
CA SER A 93 -5.39 9.19 -14.03
C SER A 93 -6.12 10.13 -13.09
N ASP A 94 -6.49 11.31 -13.59
CA ASP A 94 -7.35 12.31 -12.93
C ASP A 94 -8.73 11.76 -12.51
N LYS A 95 -9.07 10.53 -12.89
CA LYS A 95 -10.32 9.86 -12.55
C LYS A 95 -10.07 8.68 -11.62
N ILE A 96 -10.77 8.68 -10.48
CA ILE A 96 -10.89 7.54 -9.57
C ILE A 96 -11.54 6.39 -10.35
N ASP A 97 -10.83 5.26 -10.47
CA ASP A 97 -11.35 4.02 -11.05
C ASP A 97 -12.27 3.34 -10.03
N VAL A 98 -13.50 3.86 -9.90
CA VAL A 98 -14.53 3.38 -8.97
C VAL A 98 -14.75 1.87 -9.08
N PRO A 99 -14.82 1.24 -10.27
CA PRO A 99 -14.90 -0.21 -10.41
C PRO A 99 -13.72 -0.94 -9.74
N ARG A 100 -12.50 -0.44 -9.91
CA ARG A 100 -11.31 -1.04 -9.29
C ARG A 100 -11.33 -0.91 -7.77
N VAL A 101 -11.70 0.27 -7.25
CA VAL A 101 -11.82 0.49 -5.80
C VAL A 101 -12.89 -0.41 -5.19
N ALA A 102 -14.06 -0.51 -5.84
CA ALA A 102 -15.13 -1.41 -5.44
C ALA A 102 -14.69 -2.89 -5.50
N GLY A 103 -13.95 -3.28 -6.55
CA GLY A 103 -13.37 -4.61 -6.68
C GLY A 103 -12.39 -4.95 -5.57
N LEU A 104 -11.50 -4.02 -5.20
CA LEU A 104 -10.57 -4.19 -4.08
C LEU A 104 -11.30 -4.28 -2.73
N LEU A 105 -12.33 -3.45 -2.52
CA LEU A 105 -13.15 -3.50 -1.31
C LEU A 105 -13.92 -4.83 -1.20
N GLY A 106 -14.55 -5.27 -2.28
CA GLY A 106 -15.25 -6.54 -2.35
C GLY A 106 -14.32 -7.72 -2.09
N LEU A 107 -13.12 -7.69 -2.69
CA LEU A 107 -12.09 -8.71 -2.48
C LEU A 107 -11.60 -8.73 -1.02
N PHE A 108 -11.40 -7.56 -0.41
CA PHE A 108 -11.03 -7.45 1.00
C PHE A 108 -12.08 -8.08 1.92
N ILE A 109 -13.37 -7.79 1.68
CA ILE A 109 -14.48 -8.38 2.43
C ILE A 109 -14.51 -9.90 2.23
N ALA A 110 -14.37 -10.37 0.99
CA ALA A 110 -14.32 -11.80 0.68
C ALA A 110 -13.17 -12.51 1.42
N VAL A 111 -11.98 -11.91 1.44
CA VAL A 111 -10.81 -12.42 2.17
C VAL A 111 -11.08 -12.47 3.67
N ALA A 112 -11.64 -11.39 4.24
CA ALA A 112 -11.95 -11.32 5.67
C ALA A 112 -12.97 -12.39 6.10
N LEU A 113 -14.01 -12.63 5.30
CA LEU A 113 -15.02 -13.65 5.57
C LEU A 113 -14.48 -15.08 5.38
N SER A 114 -13.61 -15.28 4.38
CA SER A 114 -13.06 -16.59 4.03
C SER A 114 -11.93 -17.04 4.96
N ALA A 115 -11.28 -16.10 5.66
CA ALA A 115 -10.15 -16.39 6.55
C ALA A 115 -10.51 -17.39 7.66
N ASN A 116 -11.76 -17.37 8.13
CA ASN A 116 -12.24 -18.31 9.15
C ASN A 116 -12.42 -19.74 8.62
N TRP A 117 -12.46 -19.95 7.29
CA TRP A 117 -12.74 -21.24 6.67
C TRP A 117 -11.50 -21.88 6.06
N ILE A 118 -10.68 -21.08 5.37
CA ILE A 118 -9.57 -21.55 4.53
C ILE A 118 -8.20 -21.18 5.14
N GLY A 119 -8.20 -20.40 6.21
CA GLY A 119 -6.98 -19.96 6.86
C GLY A 119 -6.44 -18.64 6.33
N LEU A 120 -5.90 -17.83 7.24
CA LEU A 120 -5.49 -16.46 7.00
C LEU A 120 -4.35 -16.37 5.97
N ALA A 121 -3.40 -17.32 5.98
CA ALA A 121 -2.27 -17.32 5.06
C ALA A 121 -2.72 -17.57 3.61
N LEU A 122 -3.59 -18.55 3.38
CA LEU A 122 -4.13 -18.87 2.06
C LEU A 122 -5.03 -17.74 1.55
N CYS A 123 -5.90 -17.19 2.40
CA CYS A 123 -6.75 -16.06 2.03
C CYS A 123 -5.94 -14.81 1.68
N LEU A 124 -4.85 -14.52 2.41
CA LEU A 124 -3.95 -13.41 2.07
C LEU A 124 -3.19 -13.65 0.76
N GLY A 125 -2.67 -14.87 0.54
CA GLY A 125 -1.97 -15.20 -0.70
C GLY A 125 -2.87 -15.09 -1.93
N ILE A 126 -4.03 -15.73 -1.90
CA ILE A 126 -5.00 -15.69 -3.00
C ILE A 126 -5.54 -14.27 -3.18
N GLY A 127 -5.93 -13.61 -2.08
CA GLY A 127 -6.48 -12.25 -2.11
C GLY A 127 -5.52 -11.23 -2.69
N THR A 128 -4.26 -11.24 -2.25
CA THR A 128 -3.24 -10.30 -2.79
C THR A 128 -2.89 -10.61 -4.24
N GLY A 129 -2.79 -11.89 -4.61
CA GLY A 129 -2.58 -12.30 -6.01
C GLY A 129 -3.70 -11.81 -6.93
N VAL A 130 -4.96 -12.05 -6.56
CA VAL A 130 -6.15 -11.59 -7.32
C VAL A 130 -6.22 -10.06 -7.34
N ALA A 131 -5.89 -9.38 -6.24
CA ALA A 131 -5.85 -7.91 -6.19
C ALA A 131 -4.91 -7.34 -7.26
N THR A 132 -3.76 -7.98 -7.50
CA THR A 132 -2.83 -7.50 -8.54
C THR A 132 -3.37 -7.64 -9.97
N LEU A 133 -4.36 -8.50 -10.23
CA LEU A 133 -5.00 -8.62 -11.55
C LEU A 133 -5.87 -7.39 -11.87
N LEU A 134 -6.31 -6.66 -10.84
CA LEU A 134 -7.06 -5.41 -11.00
C LEU A 134 -6.17 -4.23 -11.45
N PHE A 135 -4.84 -4.40 -11.43
CA PHE A 135 -3.91 -3.37 -11.90
C PHE A 135 -3.42 -3.69 -13.31
N PRO A 136 -3.34 -2.71 -14.22
CA PRO A 136 -2.69 -2.92 -15.51
C PRO A 136 -1.18 -3.19 -15.32
N GLY A 137 -0.59 -3.97 -16.22
CA GLY A 137 0.84 -4.27 -16.18
C GLY A 137 1.24 -5.39 -17.13
N GLN A 138 2.55 -5.49 -17.40
CA GLN A 138 3.09 -6.59 -18.21
C GLN A 138 3.05 -7.91 -17.41
N LYS A 139 2.74 -9.01 -18.10
CA LYS A 139 2.67 -10.38 -17.52
C LYS A 139 1.79 -10.46 -16.25
N PRO A 140 0.48 -10.11 -16.34
CA PRO A 140 -0.40 -9.98 -15.18
C PRO A 140 -0.51 -11.25 -14.33
N PHE A 141 -0.55 -12.42 -14.96
CA PHE A 141 -0.60 -13.71 -14.28
C PHE A 141 0.68 -14.05 -13.51
N VAL A 142 1.85 -13.70 -14.07
CA VAL A 142 3.14 -13.93 -13.40
C VAL A 142 3.26 -13.05 -12.17
N ARG A 143 2.84 -11.79 -12.27
CA ARG A 143 2.79 -10.86 -11.13
C ARG A 143 1.82 -11.36 -10.06
N ALA A 144 0.62 -11.77 -10.45
CA ALA A 144 -0.37 -12.31 -9.51
C ALA A 144 0.13 -13.54 -8.77
N LEU A 145 0.78 -14.46 -9.48
CA LEU A 145 1.39 -15.63 -8.87
C LEU A 145 2.53 -15.24 -7.93
N ALA A 146 3.46 -14.39 -8.37
CA ALA A 146 4.59 -13.96 -7.57
C ALA A 146 4.17 -13.20 -6.30
N THR A 147 3.19 -12.29 -6.43
CA THR A 147 2.65 -11.55 -5.27
C THR A 147 1.89 -12.48 -4.34
N GLY A 148 1.03 -13.36 -4.87
CA GLY A 148 0.25 -14.27 -4.04
C GLY A 148 1.11 -15.28 -3.29
N VAL A 149 2.09 -15.88 -3.97
CA VAL A 149 3.06 -16.80 -3.33
C VAL A 149 3.94 -16.03 -2.33
N GLY A 150 4.40 -14.83 -2.67
CA GLY A 150 5.20 -14.00 -1.76
C GLY A 150 4.45 -13.67 -0.47
N PHE A 151 3.21 -13.19 -0.58
CA PHE A 151 2.36 -12.91 0.58
C PHE A 151 1.97 -14.16 1.35
N TRP A 152 1.75 -15.29 0.67
CA TRP A 152 1.51 -16.56 1.34
C TRP A 152 2.73 -17.02 2.14
N VAL A 153 3.94 -16.95 1.59
CA VAL A 153 5.19 -17.31 2.30
C VAL A 153 5.43 -16.38 3.48
N ILE A 154 5.22 -15.07 3.30
CA ILE A 154 5.31 -14.10 4.40
C ILE A 154 4.26 -14.43 5.46
N ALA A 155 3.02 -14.69 5.07
CA ALA A 155 1.96 -14.97 6.03
C ALA A 155 2.22 -16.30 6.77
N TYR A 156 2.60 -17.35 6.07
CA TYR A 156 2.89 -18.66 6.65
C TYR A 156 4.15 -18.63 7.54
N GLY A 157 5.22 -17.97 7.09
CA GLY A 157 6.46 -17.83 7.84
C GLY A 157 6.33 -16.88 9.04
N LEU A 158 5.79 -15.68 8.83
CA LEU A 158 5.66 -14.67 9.86
C LEU A 158 4.56 -15.03 10.87
N PHE A 159 3.35 -15.38 10.40
CA PHE A 159 2.26 -15.71 11.32
C PHE A 159 2.33 -17.14 11.84
N GLY A 160 2.73 -18.10 11.01
CA GLY A 160 2.74 -19.52 11.39
C GLY A 160 3.97 -19.96 12.18
N LYS A 161 5.17 -19.51 11.80
CA LYS A 161 6.42 -19.94 12.44
C LYS A 161 6.92 -18.97 13.50
N LEU A 162 6.76 -17.66 13.31
CA LEU A 162 7.28 -16.65 14.24
C LEU A 162 6.28 -16.26 15.34
N LEU A 163 4.98 -16.43 15.09
CA LEU A 163 3.93 -16.04 16.03
C LEU A 163 3.13 -17.22 16.57
N GLU A 164 3.50 -18.46 16.24
CA GLU A 164 2.85 -19.71 16.68
C GLU A 164 1.31 -19.68 16.59
N LEU A 165 0.76 -18.91 15.65
CA LEU A 165 -0.67 -18.91 15.42
C LEU A 165 -1.07 -20.30 14.91
N PRO A 166 -2.11 -20.93 15.48
CA PRO A 166 -2.75 -22.06 14.84
C PRO A 166 -3.35 -21.55 13.54
N LEU A 167 -2.60 -21.69 12.45
CA LEU A 167 -3.08 -21.44 11.10
C LEU A 167 -3.76 -22.74 10.64
N PRO A 168 -5.10 -22.79 10.52
CA PRO A 168 -5.71 -23.72 9.58
C PRO A 168 -5.25 -23.43 8.15
#